data_AF-A0A1H9JMU8-F1
#
_entry.id   AF-A0A1H9JMU8-F1
#
_cell.length_a   1.000
_cell.length_b   1.000
_cell.length_c   1.000
_cell.angle_alpha   90.00
_cell.angle_beta   90.00
_cell.angle_gamma   90.00
#
_symmetry.space_group_name_H-M   'P 1'
#
loop_
_entity.id
_entity.type
_entity.pdbx_description
1 polymer ?
#
loop_
_entity_poly.entity_id
_entity_poly.type
_entity_poly.pdbx_seq_one_letter_code
_entity_poly.pdbx_strand_id
1 'polypeptide(L)'
;MTKASGFIVHLSKARQRVFRDALDDQDYFAEAVNRFDHSRSAPLICFVINTKGTITHMARGRRGMNAGTGQSRLNLNDIEVMTTNLTITDIVEGVPKRNRKLVEDRFLNGGLLTPRAFEEVVDLVARLAPETKLTLDRFSKSTRQRLSELSLEARGTLAYQKESVATALHLAGMDREPLAHWTLETEEQPMSFLEGLPQARLREDPMIIHDMMHVPGYDYLKEIKVASAAVFEDGDNRLTVVLANRLPLEEQTGCDLIYYNETFNAFVMVQYKAMEPHDKEGAIFRFPEAKLTEEVARMDAFLAELAKTKPSNAVNDFRLNSDPFFLKFCPRIQFDPDSTGLTKGICVPLSYWKRLEVDDNLKGPKGGRRLAYSNVGRYFDNTSFATMIKGAWVGTTIPQSKLLEKWMRDVISSGRSLTFAVKAGKPGPDGQMRDTHVQPDLGTDGIDEDFDWTATETVKVEL
;
A
#
# COMPACT_ATOMS: atom_id res chain seq x y z
N MET A 1 -1.74 14.69 11.09
CA MET A 1 -1.36 14.04 9.82
C MET A 1 -0.57 15.02 9.00
N THR A 2 0.52 14.58 8.39
CA THR A 2 1.37 15.42 7.54
C THR A 2 0.71 15.55 6.18
N LYS A 3 0.25 16.76 5.84
CA LYS A 3 -0.44 17.05 4.58
C LYS A 3 0.55 17.04 3.40
N ALA A 4 0.03 16.88 2.18
CA ALA A 4 0.79 17.14 0.97
C ALA A 4 1.49 18.51 1.04
N SER A 5 2.70 18.58 0.49
CA SER A 5 3.52 19.80 0.50
C SER A 5 4.29 19.93 -0.79
N GLY A 6 4.93 21.09 -0.98
CA GLY A 6 5.82 21.35 -2.09
C GLY A 6 7.22 21.67 -1.62
N PHE A 7 8.23 21.34 -2.41
CA PHE A 7 9.62 21.67 -2.15
C PHE A 7 10.21 22.42 -3.34
N ILE A 8 10.87 23.54 -3.06
CA ILE A 8 11.60 24.28 -4.09
C ILE A 8 13.04 23.79 -4.14
N VAL A 9 13.43 23.25 -5.30
CA VAL A 9 14.76 22.69 -5.53
C VAL A 9 15.60 23.71 -6.31
N HIS A 10 16.63 24.23 -5.65
CA HIS A 10 17.66 25.04 -6.29
C HIS A 10 18.88 24.18 -6.56
N LEU A 11 19.24 24.07 -7.83
CA LEU A 11 20.43 23.34 -8.24
C LEU A 11 21.54 24.31 -8.62
N SER A 12 22.73 24.11 -8.05
CA SER A 12 23.93 24.82 -8.48
C SER A 12 24.26 24.47 -9.94
N LYS A 13 25.07 25.30 -10.62
CA LYS A 13 25.46 25.04 -12.02
C LYS A 13 26.08 23.65 -12.22
N ALA A 14 26.88 23.19 -11.27
CA ALA A 14 27.47 21.85 -11.30
C ALA A 14 26.40 20.76 -11.16
N ARG A 15 25.47 20.91 -10.22
CA ARG A 15 24.38 19.95 -10.00
C ARG A 15 23.35 19.93 -11.12
N GLN A 16 23.13 21.05 -11.83
CA GLN A 16 22.27 21.08 -13.02
C GLN A 16 22.82 20.24 -14.19
N ARG A 17 24.13 20.06 -14.29
CA ARG A 17 24.71 19.14 -15.26
C ARG A 17 24.37 17.70 -14.86
N VAL A 18 24.69 17.32 -13.63
CA VAL A 18 24.37 15.99 -13.08
C VAL A 18 22.88 15.67 -13.15
N PHE A 19 22.01 16.65 -12.91
CA PHE A 19 20.57 16.49 -13.03
C PHE A 19 20.14 16.15 -14.46
N ARG A 20 20.70 16.83 -15.48
CA ARG A 20 20.41 16.52 -16.87
C ARG A 20 20.93 15.15 -17.27
N ASP A 21 22.16 14.82 -16.88
CA ASP A 21 22.75 13.51 -17.15
C ASP A 21 21.89 12.38 -16.52
N ALA A 22 21.35 12.60 -15.32
CA ALA A 22 20.49 11.63 -14.64
C ALA A 22 19.11 11.44 -15.29
N LEU A 23 18.57 12.47 -15.95
CA LEU A 23 17.32 12.38 -16.71
C LEU A 23 17.48 11.52 -17.96
N ASP A 24 18.65 11.59 -18.60
CA ASP A 24 18.94 10.80 -19.81
C ASP A 24 19.08 9.29 -19.47
N ASP A 25 19.53 8.96 -18.25
CA ASP A 25 19.85 7.58 -17.85
C ASP A 25 18.72 6.82 -17.13
N GLN A 26 18.04 7.44 -16.14
CA GLN A 26 17.19 6.71 -15.18
C GLN A 26 15.89 7.40 -14.76
N ASP A 27 15.58 8.60 -15.28
CA ASP A 27 14.43 9.43 -14.85
C ASP A 27 14.31 9.57 -13.31
N TYR A 28 15.48 9.58 -12.64
CA TYR A 28 15.60 9.60 -11.19
C TYR A 28 16.75 10.53 -10.79
N PHE A 29 16.54 11.35 -9.76
CA PHE A 29 17.58 12.22 -9.24
C PHE A 29 17.57 12.32 -7.72
N ALA A 30 18.75 12.33 -7.11
CA ALA A 30 18.90 12.53 -5.68
C ALA A 30 19.78 13.74 -5.36
N GLU A 31 19.30 14.61 -4.48
CA GLU A 31 19.99 15.82 -4.02
C GLU A 31 20.14 15.84 -2.51
N ALA A 32 21.31 16.28 -2.02
CA ALA A 32 21.49 16.61 -0.61
C ALA A 32 20.97 18.03 -0.37
N VAL A 33 19.91 18.15 0.44
CA VAL A 33 19.29 19.44 0.79
C VAL A 33 19.35 19.70 2.29
N ASN A 34 19.14 20.95 2.69
CA ASN A 34 19.00 21.31 4.10
C ASN A 34 17.94 20.43 4.77
N ARG A 35 18.21 20.00 6.01
CA ARG A 35 17.27 19.15 6.75
C ARG A 35 15.89 19.81 6.81
N PHE A 36 14.91 19.06 6.34
CA PHE A 36 13.49 19.40 6.41
C PHE A 36 12.72 18.22 6.96
N ASP A 37 11.61 18.51 7.65
CA ASP A 37 10.72 17.49 8.18
C ASP A 37 9.46 17.38 7.33
N HIS A 38 9.35 16.23 6.66
CA HIS A 38 8.17 15.82 5.90
C HIS A 38 7.98 14.31 6.05
N SER A 39 6.72 13.85 5.97
CA SER A 39 6.44 12.40 6.02
C SER A 39 6.92 11.74 4.73
N ARG A 40 7.52 10.55 4.83
CA ARG A 40 7.93 9.75 3.67
C ARG A 40 6.77 9.14 2.90
N SER A 41 5.58 9.17 3.48
CA SER A 41 4.36 8.64 2.90
C SER A 41 3.42 9.75 2.41
N ALA A 42 3.68 11.02 2.73
CA ALA A 42 2.88 12.13 2.26
C ALA A 42 3.45 12.64 0.93
N PRO A 43 2.61 13.12 -0.01
CA PRO A 43 3.11 13.64 -1.28
C PRO A 43 3.99 14.85 -1.06
N LEU A 44 5.01 14.95 -1.89
CA LEU A 44 5.88 16.10 -1.97
C LEU A 44 6.04 16.44 -3.45
N ILE A 45 5.60 17.61 -3.88
CA ILE A 45 5.82 18.06 -5.26
C ILE A 45 7.01 18.99 -5.30
N CYS A 46 7.98 18.67 -6.15
CA CYS A 46 9.21 19.44 -6.28
C CYS A 46 9.16 20.32 -7.52
N PHE A 47 9.48 21.59 -7.36
CA PHE A 47 9.68 22.53 -8.47
C PHE A 47 11.16 22.82 -8.62
N VAL A 48 11.75 22.45 -9.75
CA VAL A 48 13.19 22.63 -10.02
C VAL A 48 13.42 23.97 -10.70
N ILE A 49 14.16 24.84 -10.02
CA ILE A 49 14.47 26.19 -10.47
C ILE A 49 15.90 26.24 -11.00
N ASN A 50 16.07 26.81 -12.19
CA ASN A 50 17.38 27.02 -12.77
C ASN A 50 18.06 28.29 -12.25
N THR A 51 19.31 28.54 -12.66
CA THR A 51 20.05 29.73 -12.21
C THR A 51 19.49 31.06 -12.73
N LYS A 52 18.55 31.02 -13.68
CA LYS A 52 17.87 32.21 -14.22
C LYS A 52 16.57 32.51 -13.47
N GLY A 53 16.22 31.72 -12.45
CA GLY A 53 14.99 31.90 -11.69
C GLY A 53 13.74 31.47 -12.46
N THR A 54 13.87 30.49 -13.37
CA THR A 54 12.72 29.89 -14.07
C THR A 54 12.50 28.46 -13.60
N ILE A 55 11.24 28.06 -13.47
CA ILE A 55 10.86 26.67 -13.22
C ILE A 55 11.10 25.90 -14.51
N THR A 56 11.89 24.84 -14.42
CA THR A 56 12.27 24.03 -15.59
C THR A 56 11.66 22.64 -15.56
N HIS A 57 11.48 22.08 -14.36
CA HIS A 57 10.94 20.74 -14.18
C HIS A 57 10.03 20.72 -12.96
N MET A 58 9.09 19.80 -12.99
CA MET A 58 8.29 19.38 -11.85
C MET A 58 8.56 17.90 -11.61
N ALA A 59 8.62 17.48 -10.35
CA ALA A 59 8.89 16.09 -10.02
C ALA A 59 8.16 15.66 -8.75
N ARG A 60 7.95 14.36 -8.60
CA ARG A 60 7.56 13.79 -7.31
C ARG A 60 8.78 13.67 -6.41
N GLY A 61 8.67 14.26 -5.23
CA GLY A 61 9.68 14.24 -4.19
C GLY A 61 9.43 13.14 -3.18
N ARG A 62 10.53 12.58 -2.64
CA ARG A 62 10.51 11.76 -1.44
C ARG A 62 11.69 12.10 -0.55
N ARG A 63 11.43 12.27 0.75
CA ARG A 63 12.50 12.44 1.73
C ARG A 63 13.20 11.10 1.99
N GLY A 64 14.47 10.99 1.63
CA GLY A 64 15.33 9.84 1.90
C GLY A 64 15.85 9.77 3.35
N MET A 65 16.77 8.84 3.60
CA MET A 65 17.57 8.79 4.83
C MET A 65 18.73 9.80 4.75
N ASN A 66 19.15 10.34 5.90
CA ASN A 66 20.12 11.45 6.05
C ASN A 66 21.23 11.45 4.98
N ALA A 67 21.53 12.63 4.42
CA ALA A 67 22.61 12.82 3.45
C ALA A 67 23.92 13.33 4.10
N GLY A 68 23.88 13.60 5.41
CA GLY A 68 24.98 14.17 6.19
C GLY A 68 24.46 14.90 7.43
N THR A 69 25.35 15.46 8.24
CA THR A 69 24.97 16.25 9.42
C THR A 69 24.17 17.48 8.99
N GLY A 70 22.92 17.57 9.44
CA GLY A 70 22.02 18.69 9.09
C GLY A 70 21.46 18.65 7.66
N GLN A 71 21.63 17.54 6.93
CA GLN A 71 21.12 17.37 5.57
C GLN A 71 20.17 16.18 5.42
N SER A 72 19.14 16.37 4.60
CA SER A 72 18.21 15.31 4.16
C SER A 72 18.50 15.00 2.69
N ARG A 73 18.46 13.71 2.32
CA ARG A 73 18.40 13.33 0.90
C ARG A 73 17.00 13.62 0.37
N LEU A 74 16.90 14.34 -0.75
CA LEU A 74 15.67 14.53 -1.52
C LEU A 74 15.78 13.69 -2.79
N ASN A 75 14.88 12.71 -2.93
CA ASN A 75 14.77 11.89 -4.12
C ASN A 75 13.67 12.46 -5.01
N LEU A 76 13.92 12.58 -6.31
CA LEU A 76 13.01 13.04 -7.34
C LEU A 76 12.76 11.89 -8.32
N ASN A 77 11.49 11.61 -8.59
CA ASN A 77 10.99 10.63 -9.53
C ASN A 77 9.90 11.29 -10.39
N ASP A 78 9.48 10.64 -11.48
CA ASP A 78 8.45 11.12 -12.41
C ASP A 78 8.74 12.57 -12.84
N ILE A 79 9.92 12.79 -13.42
CA ILE A 79 10.43 14.14 -13.64
C ILE A 79 9.88 14.68 -14.96
N GLU A 80 8.95 15.64 -14.86
CA GLU A 80 8.30 16.26 -16.00
C GLU A 80 8.99 17.58 -16.38
N VAL A 81 9.28 17.75 -17.67
CA VAL A 81 9.80 19.01 -18.22
C VAL A 81 8.68 20.03 -18.31
N MET A 82 8.89 21.23 -17.77
CA MET A 82 7.97 22.36 -17.91
C MET A 82 8.19 23.02 -19.27
N THR A 83 7.14 23.02 -20.10
CA THR A 83 7.18 23.70 -21.41
C THR A 83 6.78 25.16 -21.31
N THR A 84 5.89 25.48 -20.37
CA THR A 84 5.56 26.85 -20.00
C THR A 84 6.70 27.50 -19.21
N ASN A 85 7.20 28.62 -19.72
CA ASN A 85 8.25 29.38 -19.05
C ASN A 85 7.66 30.19 -17.87
N LEU A 86 7.72 29.62 -16.67
CA LEU A 86 7.29 30.29 -15.43
C LEU A 86 8.50 30.82 -14.65
N THR A 87 8.53 32.12 -14.39
CA THR A 87 9.56 32.76 -13.58
C THR A 87 9.16 32.82 -12.10
N ILE A 88 10.14 33.01 -11.21
CA ILE A 88 9.87 33.29 -9.79
C ILE A 88 8.92 34.48 -9.65
N THR A 89 9.09 35.52 -10.46
CA THR A 89 8.24 36.72 -10.44
C THR A 89 6.79 36.40 -10.76
N ASP A 90 6.53 35.58 -11.79
CA ASP A 90 5.17 35.18 -12.17
C ASP A 90 4.46 34.47 -11.01
N ILE A 91 5.20 33.61 -10.29
CA ILE A 91 4.66 32.91 -9.12
C ILE A 91 4.39 33.87 -7.96
N VAL A 92 5.36 34.71 -7.61
CA VAL A 92 5.25 35.64 -6.47
C VAL A 92 4.14 36.68 -6.70
N GLU A 93 3.98 37.17 -7.92
CA GLU A 93 2.92 38.14 -8.24
C GLU A 93 1.54 37.48 -8.33
N GLY A 94 1.48 36.25 -8.84
CA GLY A 94 0.25 35.49 -9.02
C GLY A 94 -0.37 34.93 -7.74
N VAL A 95 0.41 34.77 -6.65
CA VAL A 95 -0.13 34.33 -5.36
C VAL A 95 -0.72 35.50 -4.54
N PRO A 96 -1.71 35.23 -3.66
CA PRO A 96 -2.31 36.23 -2.78
C PRO A 96 -1.28 37.02 -1.94
N LYS A 97 -1.48 38.34 -1.83
CA LYS A 97 -0.59 39.29 -1.13
C LYS A 97 -0.12 38.81 0.25
N ARG A 98 -1.01 38.16 1.02
CA ARG A 98 -0.75 37.63 2.37
C ARG A 98 0.39 36.59 2.44
N ASN A 99 0.65 35.86 1.35
CA ASN A 99 1.64 34.78 1.33
C ASN A 99 2.84 35.08 0.41
N ARG A 100 2.84 36.20 -0.31
CA ARG A 100 3.89 36.56 -1.28
C ARG A 100 5.29 36.47 -0.70
N LYS A 101 5.54 37.11 0.44
CA LYS A 101 6.85 37.13 1.10
C LYS A 101 7.38 35.73 1.44
N LEU A 102 6.48 34.84 1.84
CA LEU A 102 6.84 33.46 2.21
C LEU A 102 7.11 32.58 0.99
N VAL A 103 6.33 32.78 -0.07
CA VAL A 103 6.54 32.12 -1.37
C VAL A 103 7.85 32.62 -1.98
N GLU A 104 8.08 33.93 -2.00
CA GLU A 104 9.29 34.57 -2.50
C GLU A 104 10.54 34.04 -1.79
N ASP A 105 10.55 33.99 -0.45
CA ASP A 105 11.67 33.42 0.32
C ASP A 105 11.99 31.98 -0.12
N ARG A 106 10.97 31.13 -0.29
CA ARG A 106 11.18 29.73 -0.69
C ARG A 106 11.57 29.59 -2.16
N PHE A 107 11.04 30.42 -3.04
CA PHE A 107 11.40 30.42 -4.45
C PHE A 107 12.80 31.01 -4.70
N LEU A 108 13.33 31.84 -3.80
CA LEU A 108 14.70 32.35 -3.86
C LEU A 108 15.72 31.43 -3.18
N ASN A 109 15.38 30.88 -2.01
CA ASN A 109 16.33 30.16 -1.15
C ASN A 109 16.16 28.64 -1.16
N GLY A 110 15.10 28.13 -1.78
CA GLY A 110 14.73 26.72 -1.74
C GLY A 110 14.05 26.30 -0.44
N GLY A 111 13.62 25.04 -0.40
CA GLY A 111 13.07 24.41 0.81
C GLY A 111 11.57 24.13 0.75
N LEU A 112 11.04 23.68 1.90
CA LEU A 112 9.67 23.23 2.04
C LEU A 112 8.68 24.41 2.09
N LEU A 113 7.65 24.37 1.25
CA LEU A 113 6.52 25.28 1.28
C LEU A 113 5.63 24.99 2.48
N THR A 114 5.09 26.04 3.10
CA THR A 114 4.03 25.84 4.09
C THR A 114 2.78 25.31 3.41
N PRO A 115 1.87 24.61 4.12
CA PRO A 115 0.67 24.04 3.51
C PRO A 115 -0.13 25.06 2.70
N ARG A 116 -0.33 26.27 3.24
CA ARG A 116 -1.09 27.33 2.55
C ARG A 116 -0.36 27.89 1.33
N ALA A 117 0.97 28.01 1.40
CA ALA A 117 1.78 28.45 0.26
C ALA A 117 1.77 27.40 -0.85
N PHE A 118 1.89 26.12 -0.49
CA PHE A 118 1.80 25.01 -1.44
C PHE A 118 0.46 25.02 -2.18
N GLU A 119 -0.65 25.10 -1.46
CA GLU A 119 -1.99 25.16 -2.06
C GLU A 119 -2.14 26.31 -3.06
N GLU A 120 -1.69 27.51 -2.70
CA GLU A 120 -1.80 28.69 -3.57
C GLU A 120 -0.85 28.61 -4.78
N VAL A 121 0.33 28.00 -4.63
CA VAL A 121 1.28 27.76 -5.73
C VAL A 121 0.74 26.72 -6.69
N VAL A 122 0.19 25.59 -6.21
CA VAL A 122 -0.40 24.55 -7.06
C VAL A 122 -1.55 25.12 -7.89
N ASP A 123 -2.48 25.85 -7.27
CA ASP A 123 -3.60 26.46 -8.00
C ASP A 123 -3.16 27.52 -9.02
N LEU A 124 -1.97 28.11 -8.83
CA LEU A 124 -1.38 29.07 -9.78
C LEU A 124 -0.70 28.35 -10.92
N VAL A 125 0.17 27.38 -10.62
CA VAL A 125 0.92 26.62 -11.62
C VAL A 125 -0.03 25.82 -12.50
N ALA A 126 -1.03 25.13 -11.94
CA ALA A 126 -2.02 24.38 -12.73
C ALA A 126 -2.85 25.28 -13.68
N ARG A 127 -2.95 26.59 -13.39
CA ARG A 127 -3.64 27.57 -14.24
C ARG A 127 -2.72 28.15 -15.32
N LEU A 128 -1.47 28.44 -14.97
CA LEU A 128 -0.51 29.07 -15.88
C LEU A 128 0.19 28.06 -16.80
N ALA A 129 0.37 26.82 -16.34
CA ALA A 129 1.00 25.71 -17.05
C ALA A 129 0.03 24.51 -17.11
N PRO A 130 -0.93 24.49 -18.07
CA PRO A 130 -1.96 23.46 -18.17
C PRO A 130 -1.41 22.03 -18.33
N GLU A 131 -0.19 21.87 -18.84
CA GLU A 131 0.50 20.58 -18.94
C GLU A 131 0.69 19.90 -17.58
N THR A 132 0.78 20.67 -16.50
CA THR A 132 0.95 20.15 -15.12
C THR A 132 -0.35 19.67 -14.48
N LYS A 133 -1.49 19.84 -15.17
CA LYS A 133 -2.82 19.62 -14.59
C LYS A 133 -3.00 18.19 -14.10
N LEU A 134 -2.54 17.18 -14.84
CA LEU A 134 -2.68 15.78 -14.42
C LEU A 134 -2.00 15.50 -13.07
N THR A 135 -0.83 16.07 -12.85
CA THR A 135 -0.03 15.85 -11.63
C THR A 135 -0.47 16.75 -10.47
N LEU A 136 -0.95 17.97 -10.78
CA LEU A 136 -1.32 18.97 -9.77
C LEU A 136 -2.81 18.99 -9.41
N ASP A 137 -3.71 18.52 -10.26
CA ASP A 137 -5.16 18.69 -10.05
C ASP A 137 -5.63 18.03 -8.75
N ARG A 138 -5.01 16.92 -8.35
CA ARG A 138 -5.28 16.28 -7.06
C ARG A 138 -5.08 17.19 -5.84
N PHE A 139 -4.19 18.17 -5.92
CA PHE A 139 -3.91 19.14 -4.85
C PHE A 139 -4.67 20.46 -5.03
N SER A 140 -5.43 20.60 -6.12
CA SER A 140 -6.15 21.82 -6.45
C SER A 140 -7.26 22.11 -5.45
N LYS A 141 -7.72 23.37 -5.40
CA LYS A 141 -8.91 23.76 -4.63
C LYS A 141 -10.15 22.96 -5.02
N SER A 142 -10.33 22.70 -6.31
CA SER A 142 -11.46 21.93 -6.85
C SER A 142 -11.52 20.53 -6.22
N THR A 143 -10.42 19.78 -6.26
CA THR A 143 -10.35 18.43 -5.69
C THR A 143 -10.56 18.44 -4.17
N ARG A 144 -9.98 19.42 -3.47
CA ARG A 144 -10.19 19.57 -2.03
C ARG A 144 -11.64 19.86 -1.66
N GLN A 145 -12.33 20.66 -2.47
CA GLN A 145 -13.75 20.94 -2.27
C GLN A 145 -14.58 19.68 -2.47
N ARG A 146 -14.40 18.96 -3.58
CA ARG A 146 -15.08 17.68 -3.85
C ARG A 146 -14.87 16.67 -2.72
N LEU A 147 -13.63 16.53 -2.23
CA LEU A 147 -13.31 15.67 -1.07
C LEU A 147 -14.02 16.09 0.23
N SER A 148 -14.27 17.39 0.42
CA SER A 148 -14.96 17.92 1.60
C SER A 148 -16.47 17.69 1.57
N GLU A 149 -17.04 17.57 0.37
CA GLU A 149 -18.46 17.31 0.12
C GLU A 149 -18.82 15.82 0.32
N LEU A 150 -17.82 14.92 0.29
CA LEU A 150 -18.03 13.51 0.62
C LEU A 150 -18.63 13.32 2.02
N SER A 151 -19.65 12.47 2.11
CA SER A 151 -20.27 12.10 3.38
C SER A 151 -19.25 11.47 4.34
N LEU A 152 -19.56 11.51 5.64
CA LEU A 152 -18.69 10.95 6.67
C LEU A 152 -18.58 9.42 6.53
N GLU A 153 -19.67 8.77 6.13
CA GLU A 153 -19.74 7.34 5.80
C GLU A 153 -18.90 7.00 4.56
N ALA A 154 -19.03 7.77 3.48
CA ALA A 154 -18.26 7.58 2.25
C ALA A 154 -16.75 7.64 2.51
N ARG A 155 -16.30 8.64 3.27
CA ARG A 155 -14.90 8.77 3.68
C ARG A 155 -14.45 7.58 4.52
N GLY A 156 -15.28 7.12 5.46
CA GLY A 156 -15.01 5.91 6.23
C GLY A 156 -14.77 4.70 5.32
N THR A 157 -15.69 4.45 4.39
CA THR A 157 -15.61 3.33 3.43
C THR A 157 -14.34 3.40 2.57
N LEU A 158 -14.07 4.56 1.96
CA LEU A 158 -12.88 4.76 1.13
C LEU A 158 -11.58 4.61 1.94
N ALA A 159 -11.54 5.03 3.20
CA ALA A 159 -10.40 4.83 4.09
C ALA A 159 -10.08 3.34 4.30
N TYR A 160 -11.10 2.53 4.60
CA TYR A 160 -10.92 1.09 4.77
C TYR A 160 -10.51 0.41 3.48
N GLN A 161 -11.15 0.74 2.36
CA GLN A 161 -10.81 0.18 1.05
C GLN A 161 -9.37 0.51 0.65
N LYS A 162 -8.94 1.76 0.84
CA LYS A 162 -7.54 2.16 0.62
C LYS A 162 -6.56 1.35 1.46
N GLU A 163 -6.84 1.17 2.75
CA GLU A 163 -5.97 0.37 3.65
C GLU A 163 -5.91 -1.10 3.21
N SER A 164 -7.03 -1.67 2.73
CA SER A 164 -7.06 -3.03 2.16
C SER A 164 -6.18 -3.14 0.92
N VAL A 165 -6.28 -2.21 -0.04
CA VAL A 165 -5.42 -2.18 -1.24
C VAL A 165 -3.95 -1.99 -0.86
N ALA A 166 -3.66 -1.05 0.03
CA ALA A 166 -2.30 -0.80 0.53
C ALA A 166 -1.71 -2.03 1.23
N THR A 167 -2.53 -2.77 1.97
CA THR A 167 -2.12 -4.03 2.59
C THR A 167 -1.86 -5.07 1.52
N ALA A 168 -2.74 -5.25 0.54
CA ALA A 168 -2.53 -6.23 -0.54
C ALA A 168 -1.23 -5.99 -1.31
N LEU A 169 -0.93 -4.72 -1.69
CA LEU A 169 0.33 -4.34 -2.33
C LEU A 169 1.53 -4.70 -1.46
N HIS A 170 1.45 -4.37 -0.16
CA HIS A 170 2.51 -4.65 0.80
C HIS A 170 2.73 -6.15 1.00
N LEU A 171 1.66 -6.96 1.08
CA LEU A 171 1.72 -8.42 1.17
C LEU A 171 2.30 -9.06 -0.09
N ALA A 172 2.02 -8.49 -1.27
CA ALA A 172 2.63 -8.95 -2.52
C ALA A 172 4.12 -8.58 -2.62
N GLY A 173 4.57 -7.64 -1.81
CA GLY A 173 5.92 -7.07 -1.84
C GLY A 173 6.12 -6.06 -2.95
N MET A 174 5.05 -5.37 -3.36
CA MET A 174 5.04 -4.33 -4.40
C MET A 174 5.14 -2.93 -3.78
N ASP A 175 5.65 -1.97 -4.54
CA ASP A 175 5.59 -0.56 -4.14
C ASP A 175 4.13 -0.06 -4.06
N ARG A 176 3.89 0.88 -3.14
CA ARG A 176 2.60 1.54 -2.91
C ARG A 176 2.53 2.92 -3.57
N GLU A 177 3.56 3.30 -4.32
CA GLU A 177 3.60 4.46 -5.22
C GLU A 177 2.31 4.59 -6.05
N PRO A 178 1.73 3.51 -6.64
CA PRO A 178 0.49 3.61 -7.40
C PRO A 178 -0.66 4.29 -6.63
N LEU A 179 -0.72 4.14 -5.31
CA LEU A 179 -1.76 4.79 -4.48
C LEU A 179 -1.62 6.31 -4.46
N ALA A 180 -0.43 6.85 -4.74
CA ALA A 180 -0.23 8.28 -4.91
C ALA A 180 -0.99 8.78 -6.14
N HIS A 181 -1.31 7.95 -7.12
CA HIS A 181 -2.01 8.40 -8.31
C HIS A 181 -3.52 8.58 -8.12
N TRP A 182 -4.03 8.38 -6.90
CA TRP A 182 -5.46 8.45 -6.64
C TRP A 182 -6.02 9.86 -6.87
N THR A 183 -7.06 9.98 -7.69
CA THR A 183 -7.80 11.21 -7.98
C THR A 183 -9.30 11.00 -7.86
N LEU A 184 -10.03 12.06 -7.55
CA LEU A 184 -11.48 12.09 -7.65
C LEU A 184 -11.84 12.91 -8.89
N GLU A 185 -12.21 12.27 -9.99
CA GLU A 185 -12.41 12.93 -11.28
C GLU A 185 -13.78 13.59 -11.42
N THR A 186 -14.82 13.03 -10.82
CA THR A 186 -16.20 13.51 -10.90
C THR A 186 -16.67 14.14 -9.59
N GLU A 187 -17.78 14.88 -9.62
CA GLU A 187 -18.49 15.32 -8.41
C GLU A 187 -19.30 14.19 -7.77
N GLU A 188 -19.50 13.09 -8.49
CA GLU A 188 -20.18 11.91 -7.99
C GLU A 188 -19.31 11.17 -6.97
N GLN A 189 -19.95 10.65 -5.93
CA GLN A 189 -19.27 9.84 -4.93
C GLN A 189 -18.77 8.54 -5.58
N PRO A 190 -17.49 8.20 -5.47
CA PRO A 190 -16.97 6.96 -6.03
C PRO A 190 -17.56 5.77 -5.27
N MET A 191 -17.94 4.74 -6.00
CA MET A 191 -18.49 3.51 -5.42
C MET A 191 -17.40 2.68 -4.74
N SER A 192 -16.14 2.90 -5.13
CA SER A 192 -14.98 2.23 -4.58
C SER A 192 -13.70 3.09 -4.62
N PHE A 193 -12.74 2.78 -3.76
CA PHE A 193 -11.44 3.42 -3.77
C PHE A 193 -10.67 3.14 -5.07
N LEU A 194 -10.86 1.97 -5.69
CA LEU A 194 -10.14 1.65 -6.92
C LEU A 194 -10.52 2.61 -8.04
N GLU A 195 -11.77 3.05 -8.18
CA GLU A 195 -12.19 4.00 -9.24
C GLU A 195 -11.34 5.27 -9.38
N GLY A 196 -10.68 5.70 -8.31
CA GLY A 196 -9.78 6.86 -8.38
C GLY A 196 -8.36 6.56 -8.82
N LEU A 197 -7.99 5.29 -9.06
CA LEU A 197 -6.65 4.90 -9.50
C LEU A 197 -6.59 4.78 -11.03
N PRO A 198 -5.48 5.16 -11.69
CA PRO A 198 -5.29 4.89 -13.12
C PRO A 198 -5.25 3.39 -13.45
N GLN A 199 -4.82 2.56 -12.49
CA GLN A 199 -4.76 1.10 -12.62
C GLN A 199 -6.14 0.45 -12.44
N ALA A 200 -7.14 1.23 -12.04
CA ALA A 200 -8.51 0.77 -11.97
C ALA A 200 -8.96 0.41 -13.35
N ARG A 201 -9.61 -0.73 -13.42
CA ARG A 201 -10.33 -1.10 -14.61
C ARG A 201 -11.80 -1.10 -14.23
N LEU A 202 -12.61 -0.36 -15.00
CA LEU A 202 -14.06 -0.33 -14.81
C LEU A 202 -14.70 -1.52 -15.49
N ARG A 203 -15.79 -2.05 -14.93
CA ARG A 203 -16.47 -3.29 -15.34
C ARG A 203 -16.86 -3.37 -16.83
N GLU A 204 -16.83 -2.26 -17.56
CA GLU A 204 -17.09 -2.24 -19.00
C GLU A 204 -15.87 -2.61 -19.86
N ASP A 205 -14.68 -2.76 -19.28
CA ASP A 205 -13.45 -3.11 -20.01
C ASP A 205 -13.37 -4.62 -20.31
N PRO A 206 -13.33 -5.02 -21.60
CA PRO A 206 -13.11 -6.41 -22.02
C PRO A 206 -11.79 -7.00 -21.47
N MET A 207 -10.82 -6.15 -21.12
CA MET A 207 -9.54 -6.54 -20.54
C MET A 207 -9.64 -7.01 -19.08
N ILE A 208 -10.63 -6.57 -18.29
CA ILE A 208 -10.89 -7.13 -16.94
C ILE A 208 -11.45 -8.52 -17.07
N ILE A 209 -12.43 -8.67 -17.97
CA ILE A 209 -13.04 -9.96 -18.27
C ILE A 209 -11.93 -10.90 -18.74
N HIS A 210 -11.08 -10.49 -19.67
CA HIS A 210 -9.93 -11.26 -20.14
C HIS A 210 -8.92 -11.61 -19.04
N ASP A 211 -8.59 -10.69 -18.13
CA ASP A 211 -7.60 -10.95 -17.07
C ASP A 211 -8.15 -11.78 -15.91
N MET A 212 -9.43 -11.64 -15.57
CA MET A 212 -10.16 -12.55 -14.68
C MET A 212 -10.34 -13.94 -15.30
N MET A 213 -10.38 -14.04 -16.63
CA MET A 213 -10.45 -15.32 -17.36
C MET A 213 -9.15 -16.14 -17.29
N HIS A 214 -8.03 -15.54 -16.88
CA HIS A 214 -6.73 -16.21 -16.80
C HIS A 214 -6.23 -16.48 -15.38
N VAL A 215 -7.05 -16.24 -14.33
CA VAL A 215 -6.71 -16.67 -12.96
C VAL A 215 -7.02 -18.17 -12.84
N PRO A 216 -6.02 -19.06 -12.88
CA PRO A 216 -6.25 -20.51 -12.95
C PRO A 216 -6.96 -20.99 -11.68
N GLY A 217 -8.12 -21.64 -11.83
CA GLY A 217 -8.91 -22.13 -10.69
C GLY A 217 -9.87 -21.09 -10.09
N TYR A 218 -10.06 -19.90 -10.68
CA TYR A 218 -10.93 -18.88 -10.10
C TYR A 218 -12.00 -18.35 -11.06
N ASP A 219 -12.43 -19.20 -12.01
CA ASP A 219 -13.45 -18.86 -12.99
C ASP A 219 -14.78 -18.36 -12.41
N TYR A 220 -15.08 -18.67 -11.16
CA TYR A 220 -16.29 -18.25 -10.46
C TYR A 220 -16.25 -16.79 -9.99
N LEU A 221 -15.07 -16.16 -9.95
CA LEU A 221 -14.96 -14.72 -9.71
C LEU A 221 -15.73 -13.92 -10.79
N LYS A 222 -15.99 -14.53 -11.97
CA LYS A 222 -16.85 -14.00 -13.06
C LYS A 222 -18.28 -13.68 -12.62
N GLU A 223 -18.80 -14.38 -11.60
CA GLU A 223 -20.20 -14.26 -11.15
C GLU A 223 -20.37 -13.27 -9.99
N ILE A 224 -19.27 -12.84 -9.35
CA ILE A 224 -19.30 -11.80 -8.33
C ILE A 224 -19.74 -10.50 -9.01
N LYS A 225 -20.77 -9.83 -8.47
CA LYS A 225 -21.00 -8.41 -8.75
C LYS A 225 -19.87 -7.60 -8.12
N VAL A 226 -18.71 -7.60 -8.77
CA VAL A 226 -17.53 -6.82 -8.40
C VAL A 226 -17.89 -5.34 -8.54
N ALA A 227 -17.62 -4.54 -7.51
CA ALA A 227 -17.76 -3.10 -7.59
C ALA A 227 -16.56 -2.50 -8.36
N SER A 228 -15.35 -3.01 -8.13
CA SER A 228 -14.15 -2.63 -8.88
C SER A 228 -12.96 -3.59 -8.72
N ALA A 229 -12.05 -3.58 -9.70
CA ALA A 229 -10.78 -4.32 -9.66
C ALA A 229 -9.62 -3.49 -10.21
N ALA A 230 -8.40 -3.75 -9.73
CA ALA A 230 -7.17 -3.10 -10.20
C ALA A 230 -6.04 -4.13 -10.27
N VAL A 231 -5.19 -4.00 -11.29
CA VAL A 231 -4.02 -4.86 -11.50
C VAL A 231 -2.77 -4.03 -11.28
N PHE A 232 -1.88 -4.52 -10.42
CA PHE A 232 -0.58 -3.94 -10.14
C PHE A 232 0.51 -4.91 -10.62
N GLU A 233 1.56 -4.39 -11.23
CA GLU A 233 2.70 -5.16 -11.72
C GLU A 233 4.00 -4.58 -11.19
N ASP A 234 4.92 -5.45 -10.78
CA ASP A 234 6.26 -5.07 -10.30
C ASP A 234 7.26 -6.20 -10.62
N GLY A 235 8.09 -5.99 -11.64
CA GLY A 235 8.96 -7.04 -12.21
C GLY A 235 8.16 -8.26 -12.68
N ASP A 236 8.48 -9.42 -12.11
CA ASP A 236 7.78 -10.70 -12.36
C ASP A 236 6.55 -10.91 -11.45
N ASN A 237 6.24 -9.97 -10.54
CA ASN A 237 5.07 -10.07 -9.67
C ASN A 237 3.87 -9.35 -10.30
N ARG A 238 2.70 -9.99 -10.24
CA ARG A 238 1.41 -9.40 -10.61
C ARG A 238 0.43 -9.55 -9.45
N LEU A 239 -0.31 -8.50 -9.11
CA LEU A 239 -1.30 -8.50 -8.04
C LEU A 239 -2.60 -7.93 -8.57
N THR A 240 -3.65 -8.74 -8.56
CA THR A 240 -5.01 -8.30 -8.83
C THR A 240 -5.72 -8.05 -7.52
N VAL A 241 -6.17 -6.82 -7.28
CA VAL A 241 -6.99 -6.47 -6.12
C VAL A 241 -8.43 -6.28 -6.57
N VAL A 242 -9.35 -7.01 -5.96
CA VAL A 242 -10.79 -6.98 -6.21
C VAL A 242 -11.49 -6.48 -4.95
N LEU A 243 -12.14 -5.33 -5.05
CA LEU A 243 -13.01 -4.82 -3.99
C LEU A 243 -14.47 -5.16 -4.31
N ALA A 244 -15.12 -5.90 -3.42
CA ALA A 244 -16.55 -6.16 -3.51
C ALA A 244 -17.27 -5.76 -2.23
N ASN A 245 -18.60 -5.88 -2.23
CA ASN A 245 -19.41 -5.42 -1.11
C ASN A 245 -19.00 -6.11 0.21
N ARG A 246 -18.65 -5.30 1.22
CA ARG A 246 -17.98 -5.70 2.46
C ARG A 246 -18.89 -6.49 3.42
N LEU A 247 -20.17 -6.13 3.50
CA LEU A 247 -21.13 -6.67 4.47
C LEU A 247 -21.38 -8.18 4.32
N PRO A 248 -21.68 -8.71 3.11
CA PRO A 248 -21.89 -10.15 2.93
C PRO A 248 -20.65 -11.01 3.25
N LEU A 249 -19.45 -10.47 3.01
CA LEU A 249 -18.19 -11.18 3.27
C LEU A 249 -17.90 -11.32 4.77
N GLU A 250 -18.02 -10.23 5.52
CA GLU A 250 -17.78 -10.19 6.95
C GLU A 250 -18.78 -11.09 7.71
N GLU A 251 -20.03 -11.14 7.25
CA GLU A 251 -21.07 -12.03 7.77
C GLU A 251 -20.77 -13.51 7.55
N GLN A 252 -20.04 -13.87 6.49
CA GLN A 252 -19.76 -15.27 6.14
C GLN A 252 -18.41 -15.77 6.65
N THR A 253 -17.37 -14.93 6.55
CA THR A 253 -15.98 -15.32 6.87
C THR A 253 -15.48 -14.74 8.18
N GLY A 254 -16.14 -13.69 8.69
CA GLY A 254 -15.63 -12.89 9.80
C GLY A 254 -14.41 -12.02 9.45
N CYS A 255 -14.06 -11.90 8.16
CA CYS A 255 -12.85 -11.22 7.70
C CYS A 255 -13.16 -10.06 6.74
N ASP A 256 -12.27 -9.06 6.76
CA ASP A 256 -12.36 -7.85 5.92
C ASP A 256 -11.53 -7.97 4.63
N LEU A 257 -10.47 -8.78 4.66
CA LEU A 257 -9.54 -8.98 3.54
C LEU A 257 -9.26 -10.48 3.37
N ILE A 258 -9.37 -10.96 2.13
CA ILE A 258 -8.85 -12.26 1.70
C ILE A 258 -7.72 -12.02 0.71
N TYR A 259 -6.53 -12.51 1.04
CA TYR A 259 -5.34 -12.50 0.21
C TYR A 259 -5.03 -13.93 -0.27
N TYR A 260 -4.74 -14.08 -1.55
CA TYR A 260 -4.36 -15.34 -2.17
C TYR A 260 -3.01 -15.21 -2.87
N ASN A 261 -2.10 -16.09 -2.49
CA ASN A 261 -0.82 -16.28 -3.14
C ASN A 261 -0.97 -17.45 -4.13
N GLU A 262 -0.99 -17.16 -5.42
CA GLU A 262 -1.17 -18.16 -6.49
C GLU A 262 0.06 -19.07 -6.62
N THR A 263 1.27 -18.51 -6.45
CA THR A 263 2.54 -19.25 -6.56
C THR A 263 2.59 -20.46 -5.62
N PHE A 264 2.04 -20.33 -4.42
CA PHE A 264 2.03 -21.40 -3.41
C PHE A 264 0.62 -21.89 -3.05
N ASN A 265 -0.39 -21.46 -3.80
CA ASN A 265 -1.82 -21.68 -3.57
C ASN A 265 -2.19 -21.52 -2.07
N ALA A 266 -1.92 -20.35 -1.50
CA ALA A 266 -2.12 -20.08 -0.08
C ALA A 266 -3.07 -18.91 0.15
N PHE A 267 -4.09 -19.11 0.98
CA PHE A 267 -4.97 -18.05 1.44
C PHE A 267 -4.55 -17.54 2.81
N VAL A 268 -4.65 -16.23 2.98
CA VAL A 268 -4.55 -15.53 4.26
C VAL A 268 -5.74 -14.58 4.37
N MET A 269 -6.36 -14.57 5.54
CA MET A 269 -7.56 -13.79 5.81
C MET A 269 -7.30 -12.88 7.02
N VAL A 270 -7.63 -11.59 6.86
CA VAL A 270 -7.32 -10.56 7.87
C VAL A 270 -8.60 -9.82 8.23
N GLN A 271 -8.88 -9.75 9.54
CA GLN A 271 -9.95 -8.92 10.10
C GLN A 271 -9.37 -7.68 10.76
N TYR A 272 -9.88 -6.50 10.42
CA TYR A 272 -9.41 -5.24 10.97
C TYR A 272 -10.24 -4.83 12.19
N LYS A 273 -9.55 -4.28 13.19
CA LYS A 273 -10.19 -3.68 14.36
C LYS A 273 -9.64 -2.29 14.62
N ALA A 274 -10.56 -1.33 14.67
CA ALA A 274 -10.24 0.05 14.96
C ALA A 274 -9.96 0.23 16.46
N MET A 275 -8.84 0.86 16.77
CA MET A 275 -8.45 1.28 18.10
C MET A 275 -8.85 2.74 18.33
N GLU A 276 -9.33 3.05 19.53
CA GLU A 276 -9.71 4.40 19.94
C GLU A 276 -8.54 5.14 20.59
N PRO A 277 -8.44 6.47 20.42
CA PRO A 277 -7.46 7.28 21.14
C PRO A 277 -7.58 7.13 22.66
N HIS A 278 -6.44 7.13 23.35
CA HIS A 278 -6.34 7.06 24.79
C HIS A 278 -5.15 7.87 25.31
N ASP A 279 -5.40 8.75 26.27
CA ASP A 279 -4.45 9.78 26.73
C ASP A 279 -3.08 9.23 27.16
N LYS A 280 -3.04 8.02 27.75
CA LYS A 280 -1.80 7.43 28.28
C LYS A 280 -1.17 6.35 27.40
N GLU A 281 -1.99 5.66 26.61
CA GLU A 281 -1.56 4.45 25.88
C GLU A 281 -1.62 4.65 24.35
N GLY A 282 -1.91 5.88 23.91
CA GLY A 282 -1.99 6.25 22.50
C GLY A 282 -3.29 5.76 21.88
N ALA A 283 -3.33 4.49 21.47
CA ALA A 283 -4.51 3.86 20.88
C ALA A 283 -4.80 2.53 21.57
N ILE A 284 -6.07 2.27 21.88
CA ILE A 284 -6.51 1.06 22.58
C ILE A 284 -7.71 0.40 21.89
N PHE A 285 -7.77 -0.92 21.94
CA PHE A 285 -8.98 -1.68 21.61
C PHE A 285 -9.58 -2.24 22.90
N ARG A 286 -10.86 -1.98 23.16
CA ARG A 286 -11.55 -2.45 24.38
C ARG A 286 -12.30 -3.73 24.06
N PHE A 287 -12.23 -4.72 24.96
CA PHE A 287 -12.89 -6.01 24.77
C PHE A 287 -13.37 -6.59 26.13
N PRO A 288 -14.30 -7.56 26.15
CA PRO A 288 -14.95 -8.22 25.01
C PRO A 288 -15.80 -7.25 24.16
N GLU A 289 -15.84 -7.49 22.85
CA GLU A 289 -16.70 -6.80 21.89
C GLU A 289 -17.58 -7.87 21.23
N ALA A 290 -18.91 -7.77 21.35
CA ALA A 290 -19.83 -8.79 20.85
C ALA A 290 -19.59 -9.14 19.38
N LYS A 291 -19.33 -8.11 18.55
CA LYS A 291 -19.05 -8.28 17.13
C LYS A 291 -17.78 -9.10 16.86
N LEU A 292 -16.67 -8.80 17.54
CA LEU A 292 -15.44 -9.59 17.41
C LEU A 292 -15.64 -11.03 17.93
N THR A 293 -16.42 -11.21 19.01
CA THR A 293 -16.73 -12.55 19.51
C THR A 293 -17.47 -13.39 18.46
N GLU A 294 -18.45 -12.80 17.76
CA GLU A 294 -19.16 -13.47 16.67
C GLU A 294 -18.26 -13.75 15.45
N GLU A 295 -17.40 -12.80 15.08
CA GLU A 295 -16.41 -12.96 14.00
C GLU A 295 -15.45 -14.12 14.30
N VAL A 296 -14.91 -14.19 15.52
CA VAL A 296 -14.01 -15.27 15.97
C VAL A 296 -14.73 -16.62 15.95
N ALA A 297 -16.01 -16.68 16.36
CA ALA A 297 -16.80 -17.90 16.28
C ALA A 297 -16.97 -18.41 14.84
N ARG A 298 -17.15 -17.51 13.86
CA ARG A 298 -17.19 -17.87 12.43
C ARG A 298 -15.84 -18.38 11.93
N MET A 299 -14.75 -17.72 12.30
CA MET A 299 -13.39 -18.19 11.97
C MET A 299 -13.13 -19.58 12.55
N ASP A 300 -13.61 -19.87 13.75
CA ASP A 300 -13.45 -21.18 14.41
C ASP A 300 -14.20 -22.30 13.71
N ALA A 301 -15.45 -22.04 13.31
CA ALA A 301 -16.21 -22.97 12.49
C ALA A 301 -15.48 -23.26 11.18
N PHE A 302 -14.89 -22.23 10.56
CA PHE A 302 -14.13 -22.37 9.33
C PHE A 302 -12.84 -23.18 9.52
N LEU A 303 -12.07 -22.92 10.59
CA LEU A 303 -10.88 -23.70 10.95
C LEU A 303 -11.22 -25.18 11.18
N ALA A 304 -12.38 -25.47 11.78
CA ALA A 304 -12.83 -26.85 12.00
C ALA A 304 -13.10 -27.59 10.68
N GLU A 305 -13.62 -26.92 9.66
CA GLU A 305 -13.78 -27.49 8.32
C GLU A 305 -12.43 -27.70 7.62
N LEU A 306 -11.52 -26.71 7.69
CA LEU A 306 -10.18 -26.84 7.11
C LEU A 306 -9.38 -27.99 7.74
N ALA A 307 -9.54 -28.23 9.04
CA ALA A 307 -8.88 -29.32 9.75
C ALA A 307 -9.28 -30.72 9.25
N LYS A 308 -10.38 -30.86 8.50
CA LYS A 308 -10.81 -32.13 7.89
C LYS A 308 -10.00 -32.49 6.64
N THR A 309 -9.24 -31.55 6.10
CA THR A 309 -8.42 -31.80 4.91
C THR A 309 -7.22 -32.68 5.25
N LYS A 310 -6.83 -33.54 4.31
CA LYS A 310 -5.64 -34.38 4.48
C LYS A 310 -4.37 -33.52 4.30
N PRO A 311 -3.35 -33.68 5.15
CA PRO A 311 -2.05 -33.04 4.95
C PRO A 311 -1.45 -33.47 3.60
N SER A 312 -0.76 -32.56 2.92
CA SER A 312 0.08 -32.93 1.78
C SER A 312 1.56 -32.83 2.15
N ASN A 313 2.38 -33.64 1.48
CA ASN A 313 3.83 -33.69 1.68
C ASN A 313 4.58 -32.93 0.58
N ALA A 314 3.88 -32.14 -0.23
CA ALA A 314 4.52 -31.36 -1.28
C ALA A 314 5.37 -30.25 -0.63
N VAL A 315 6.58 -30.03 -1.16
CA VAL A 315 7.52 -29.03 -0.60
C VAL A 315 6.91 -27.62 -0.58
N ASN A 316 6.23 -27.24 -1.66
CA ASN A 316 5.54 -25.95 -1.78
C ASN A 316 4.33 -25.81 -0.83
N ASP A 317 3.91 -26.90 -0.18
CA ASP A 317 2.81 -26.92 0.80
C ASP A 317 3.29 -26.66 2.23
N PHE A 318 4.61 -26.57 2.46
CA PHE A 318 5.15 -26.31 3.79
C PHE A 318 4.67 -24.95 4.33
N ARG A 319 4.24 -24.95 5.61
CA ARG A 319 3.85 -23.75 6.36
C ARG A 319 4.45 -23.82 7.76
N LEU A 320 4.94 -22.69 8.26
CA LEU A 320 5.25 -22.52 9.69
C LEU A 320 3.98 -22.60 10.53
N ASN A 321 2.87 -22.11 9.99
CA ASN A 321 1.53 -22.21 10.56
C ASN A 321 0.48 -22.22 9.44
N SER A 322 -0.41 -23.20 9.46
CA SER A 322 -1.50 -23.34 8.49
C SER A 322 -2.78 -22.58 8.86
N ASP A 323 -2.82 -21.90 10.02
CA ASP A 323 -3.93 -21.02 10.41
C ASP A 323 -3.94 -19.77 9.50
N PRO A 324 -4.98 -19.57 8.68
CA PRO A 324 -5.03 -18.46 7.75
C PRO A 324 -5.54 -17.17 8.37
N PHE A 325 -6.03 -17.17 9.61
CA PHE A 325 -6.72 -16.03 10.19
C PHE A 325 -5.82 -15.13 11.04
N PHE A 326 -5.90 -13.83 10.78
CA PHE A 326 -5.19 -12.79 11.52
C PHE A 326 -6.11 -11.65 11.91
N LEU A 327 -5.86 -11.06 13.07
CA LEU A 327 -6.46 -9.80 13.50
C LEU A 327 -5.43 -8.68 13.36
N LYS A 328 -5.80 -7.59 12.68
CA LYS A 328 -5.01 -6.36 12.59
C LYS A 328 -5.70 -5.25 13.39
N PHE A 329 -5.13 -4.90 14.53
CA PHE A 329 -5.59 -3.78 15.36
C PHE A 329 -4.81 -2.53 14.97
N CYS A 330 -5.51 -1.49 14.53
CA CYS A 330 -4.89 -0.23 14.12
C CYS A 330 -5.67 0.97 14.65
N PRO A 331 -5.01 2.12 14.89
CA PRO A 331 -5.72 3.37 15.18
C PRO A 331 -6.81 3.62 14.13
N ARG A 332 -7.94 4.20 14.55
CA ARG A 332 -9.03 4.51 13.61
C ARG A 332 -8.50 5.27 12.40
N ILE A 333 -8.70 4.67 11.23
CA ILE A 333 -8.18 5.14 9.95
C ILE A 333 -8.99 6.36 9.53
N GLN A 334 -8.30 7.43 9.14
CA GLN A 334 -8.92 8.59 8.50
C GLN A 334 -8.60 8.54 7.01
N PHE A 335 -9.58 8.86 6.17
CA PHE A 335 -9.34 8.94 4.74
C PHE A 335 -8.39 10.10 4.44
N ASP A 336 -7.20 9.76 3.99
CA ASP A 336 -6.20 10.68 3.50
C ASP A 336 -5.74 10.17 2.13
N PRO A 337 -6.39 10.57 1.02
CA PRO A 337 -6.06 10.04 -0.32
C PRO A 337 -4.62 10.32 -0.73
N ASP A 338 -3.99 11.32 -0.11
CA ASP A 338 -2.65 11.74 -0.45
C ASP A 338 -1.58 10.83 0.12
N SER A 339 -1.82 10.20 1.27
CA SER A 339 -0.82 9.32 1.88
C SER A 339 -0.69 7.98 1.15
N THR A 340 0.52 7.55 0.78
CA THR A 340 0.78 6.15 0.35
C THR A 340 1.08 5.22 1.52
N GLY A 341 1.03 5.74 2.74
CA GLY A 341 1.40 5.04 3.97
C GLY A 341 0.35 4.02 4.39
N LEU A 342 0.81 2.89 4.92
CA LEU A 342 -0.03 1.89 5.55
C LEU A 342 -0.19 2.24 7.04
N THR A 343 -1.40 2.15 7.56
CA THR A 343 -1.64 2.41 8.98
C THR A 343 -0.84 1.41 9.81
N LYS A 344 -0.04 1.93 10.75
CA LYS A 344 0.68 1.07 11.70
C LYS A 344 -0.32 0.28 12.51
N GLY A 345 -0.08 -1.02 12.66
CA GLY A 345 -0.98 -1.91 13.37
C GLY A 345 -0.25 -3.01 14.13
N ILE A 346 -1.00 -3.59 15.06
CA ILE A 346 -0.68 -4.83 15.75
C ILE A 346 -1.34 -5.96 14.94
N CYS A 347 -0.54 -6.77 14.25
CA CYS A 347 -1.03 -7.97 13.59
C CYS A 347 -0.75 -9.19 14.47
N VAL A 348 -1.78 -9.98 14.76
CA VAL A 348 -1.67 -11.22 15.55
C VAL A 348 -2.43 -12.37 14.87
N PRO A 349 -1.88 -13.60 14.88
CA PRO A 349 -2.63 -14.79 14.50
C PRO A 349 -3.85 -14.99 15.40
N LEU A 350 -4.94 -15.54 14.86
CA LEU A 350 -6.16 -15.80 15.63
C LEU A 350 -5.90 -16.66 16.86
N SER A 351 -5.11 -17.73 16.71
CA SER A 351 -4.69 -18.59 17.82
C SER A 351 -3.96 -17.83 18.95
N TYR A 352 -3.24 -16.75 18.65
CA TYR A 352 -2.61 -15.92 19.66
C TYR A 352 -3.59 -14.92 20.28
N TRP A 353 -4.50 -14.35 19.50
CA TRP A 353 -5.58 -13.51 20.02
C TRP A 353 -6.39 -14.23 21.11
N LYS A 354 -6.74 -15.50 20.91
CA LYS A 354 -7.48 -16.29 21.93
C LYS A 354 -6.75 -16.41 23.26
N ARG A 355 -5.41 -16.37 23.25
CA ARG A 355 -4.60 -16.34 24.48
C ARG A 355 -4.60 -14.95 25.11
N LEU A 356 -4.45 -13.90 24.28
CA LEU A 356 -4.51 -12.50 24.73
C LEU A 356 -5.87 -12.16 25.35
N GLU A 357 -6.96 -12.67 24.80
CA GLU A 357 -8.32 -12.35 25.25
C GLU A 357 -8.56 -12.74 26.72
N VAL A 358 -7.94 -13.83 27.17
CA VAL A 358 -8.09 -14.33 28.54
C VAL A 358 -6.98 -13.89 29.49
N ASP A 359 -5.85 -13.39 28.97
CA ASP A 359 -4.68 -12.99 29.76
C ASP A 359 -4.99 -11.80 30.68
N ASP A 360 -4.67 -11.94 31.96
CA ASP A 360 -4.93 -10.95 33.01
C ASP A 360 -4.06 -9.69 32.87
N ASN A 361 -2.96 -9.75 32.12
CA ASN A 361 -2.14 -8.58 31.78
C ASN A 361 -2.91 -7.53 30.96
N LEU A 362 -4.00 -7.92 30.29
CA LEU A 362 -4.85 -7.01 29.53
C LEU A 362 -6.02 -6.46 30.36
N LYS A 363 -6.19 -6.90 31.62
CA LYS A 363 -7.18 -6.32 32.54
C LYS A 363 -6.73 -4.95 33.01
N GLY A 364 -7.64 -3.99 32.96
CA GLY A 364 -7.45 -2.66 33.52
C GLY A 364 -7.81 -2.57 35.00
N PRO A 365 -7.48 -1.43 35.64
CA PRO A 365 -7.73 -1.21 37.06
C PRO A 365 -9.20 -1.33 37.47
N LYS A 366 -10.12 -1.13 36.52
CA LYS A 366 -11.59 -1.21 36.72
C LYS A 366 -12.19 -2.55 36.25
N GLY A 367 -11.37 -3.58 36.05
CA GLY A 367 -11.81 -4.92 35.64
C GLY A 367 -12.12 -5.09 34.14
N GLY A 368 -12.33 -4.01 33.38
CA GLY A 368 -12.46 -4.07 31.92
C GLY A 368 -11.14 -4.41 31.22
N ARG A 369 -11.18 -5.10 30.08
CA ARG A 369 -9.98 -5.49 29.33
C ARG A 369 -9.70 -4.55 28.16
N ARG A 370 -8.41 -4.36 27.83
CA ARG A 370 -7.98 -3.54 26.69
C ARG A 370 -6.65 -4.03 26.11
N LEU A 371 -6.54 -3.95 24.79
CA LEU A 371 -5.32 -4.19 24.03
C LEU A 371 -4.71 -2.84 23.64
N ALA A 372 -3.41 -2.69 23.89
CA ALA A 372 -2.59 -1.54 23.54
C ALA A 372 -1.19 -2.00 23.13
N TYR A 373 -0.43 -1.13 22.45
CA TYR A 373 0.96 -1.41 22.11
C TYR A 373 1.83 -1.71 23.34
N SER A 374 1.51 -1.11 24.49
CA SER A 374 2.26 -1.28 25.73
C SER A 374 2.01 -2.62 26.44
N ASN A 375 0.92 -3.34 26.12
CA ASN A 375 0.53 -4.53 26.86
C ASN A 375 0.32 -5.79 26.00
N VAL A 376 0.34 -5.68 24.67
CA VAL A 376 0.19 -6.83 23.76
C VAL A 376 1.34 -7.84 23.87
N GLY A 377 2.50 -7.43 24.38
CA GLY A 377 3.70 -8.26 24.39
C GLY A 377 4.29 -8.38 22.99
N ARG A 378 4.12 -9.53 22.33
CA ARG A 378 4.65 -9.79 20.98
C ARG A 378 3.58 -9.52 19.93
N TYR A 379 3.96 -8.95 18.80
CA TYR A 379 3.06 -8.81 17.65
C TYR A 379 3.88 -8.69 16.37
N PHE A 380 3.25 -8.95 15.23
CA PHE A 380 3.84 -8.63 13.93
C PHE A 380 3.51 -7.19 13.57
N ASP A 381 4.52 -6.42 13.22
CA ASP A 381 4.32 -5.17 12.51
C ASP A 381 4.00 -5.44 11.03
N ASN A 382 3.61 -4.40 10.30
CA ASN A 382 3.25 -4.55 8.88
C ASN A 382 4.36 -5.22 8.05
N THR A 383 5.63 -4.88 8.31
CA THR A 383 6.77 -5.40 7.56
C THR A 383 6.96 -6.89 7.80
N SER A 384 7.11 -7.31 9.05
CA SER A 384 7.26 -8.73 9.43
C SER A 384 6.06 -9.56 9.01
N PHE A 385 4.85 -9.02 9.14
CA PHE A 385 3.63 -9.67 8.67
C PHE A 385 3.65 -9.94 7.16
N ALA A 386 4.01 -8.94 6.36
CA ALA A 386 4.10 -9.10 4.91
C ALA A 386 5.20 -10.07 4.49
N THR A 387 6.35 -10.06 5.15
CA THR A 387 7.44 -11.01 4.86
C THR A 387 6.97 -12.47 4.98
N MET A 388 6.17 -12.79 6.01
CA MET A 388 5.63 -14.15 6.16
C MET A 388 4.65 -14.53 5.05
N ILE A 389 3.81 -13.59 4.62
CA ILE A 389 2.75 -13.85 3.64
C ILE A 389 3.28 -13.85 2.20
N LYS A 390 4.23 -12.97 1.88
CA LYS A 390 4.85 -12.86 0.55
C LYS A 390 5.43 -14.19 0.08
N GLY A 391 6.08 -14.93 0.99
CA GLY A 391 6.65 -16.25 0.75
C GLY A 391 5.71 -17.41 1.10
N ALA A 392 4.43 -17.14 1.41
CA ALA A 392 3.45 -18.14 1.85
C ALA A 392 3.94 -19.03 3.00
N TRP A 393 4.76 -18.50 3.91
CA TRP A 393 5.23 -19.22 5.10
C TRP A 393 4.10 -19.47 6.11
N VAL A 394 3.03 -18.69 6.03
CA VAL A 394 1.80 -18.80 6.82
C VAL A 394 0.59 -18.73 5.89
N GLY A 395 -0.54 -19.28 6.34
CA GLY A 395 -1.76 -19.36 5.54
C GLY A 395 -2.12 -20.80 5.20
N THR A 396 -3.21 -20.98 4.47
CA THR A 396 -3.71 -22.32 4.14
C THR A 396 -2.68 -23.16 3.37
N THR A 397 -2.73 -24.46 3.61
CA THR A 397 -2.09 -25.48 2.75
C THR A 397 -2.87 -25.62 1.44
N ILE A 398 -2.27 -26.20 0.41
CA ILE A 398 -2.86 -26.46 -0.91
C ILE A 398 -4.19 -27.25 -0.77
N PRO A 399 -4.31 -28.34 0.02
CA PRO A 399 -5.59 -29.02 0.21
C PRO A 399 -6.65 -28.13 0.87
N GLN A 400 -6.25 -27.32 1.86
CA GLN A 400 -7.15 -26.36 2.52
C GLN A 400 -7.62 -25.27 1.56
N SER A 401 -6.73 -24.76 0.71
CA SER A 401 -7.04 -23.77 -0.32
C SER A 401 -8.06 -24.30 -1.32
N LYS A 402 -7.94 -25.56 -1.75
CA LYS A 402 -8.93 -26.19 -2.65
C LYS A 402 -10.31 -26.32 -2.01
N LEU A 403 -10.37 -26.63 -0.71
CA LEU A 403 -11.64 -26.67 0.02
C LEU A 403 -12.25 -25.26 0.13
N LEU A 404 -11.43 -24.25 0.44
CA LEU A 404 -11.87 -22.86 0.54
C LEU A 404 -12.35 -22.33 -0.82
N GLU A 405 -11.66 -22.64 -1.91
CA GLU A 405 -12.07 -22.28 -3.28
C GLU A 405 -13.46 -22.85 -3.61
N LYS A 406 -13.70 -24.13 -3.30
CA LYS A 406 -15.02 -24.76 -3.49
C LYS A 406 -16.11 -24.03 -2.69
N TRP A 407 -15.81 -23.68 -1.44
CA TRP A 407 -16.77 -22.98 -0.61
C TRP A 407 -17.04 -21.55 -1.09
N MET A 408 -16.02 -20.83 -1.55
CA MET A 408 -16.18 -19.51 -2.16
C MET A 408 -17.05 -19.57 -3.42
N ARG A 409 -16.88 -20.61 -4.26
CA ARG A 409 -17.75 -20.87 -5.42
C ARG A 409 -19.22 -20.99 -5.00
N ASP A 410 -19.49 -21.83 -4.00
CA ASP A 410 -20.86 -22.05 -3.50
C ASP A 410 -21.47 -20.75 -2.93
N VAL A 411 -20.68 -19.96 -2.21
CA VAL A 411 -21.08 -18.66 -1.66
C VAL A 411 -21.42 -17.65 -2.76
N ILE A 412 -20.60 -17.56 -3.80
CA ILE A 412 -20.77 -16.58 -4.88
C ILE A 412 -21.95 -16.95 -5.78
N SER A 413 -22.15 -18.24 -6.07
CA SER A 413 -23.30 -18.74 -6.86
C SER A 413 -24.64 -18.47 -6.17
N SER A 414 -24.64 -18.22 -4.85
CA SER A 414 -25.83 -17.77 -4.10
C SER A 414 -26.15 -16.28 -4.24
N GLY A 415 -25.42 -15.55 -5.10
CA GLY A 415 -25.65 -14.14 -5.42
C GLY A 415 -24.96 -13.14 -4.49
N ARG A 416 -23.92 -13.56 -3.76
CA ARG A 416 -23.22 -12.75 -2.73
C ARG A 416 -21.85 -12.26 -3.23
N SER A 417 -21.45 -11.07 -2.79
CA SER A 417 -20.22 -10.39 -3.27
C SER A 417 -19.04 -10.59 -2.32
N LEU A 418 -17.81 -10.70 -2.85
CA LEU A 418 -16.59 -11.06 -2.09
C LEU A 418 -15.34 -10.23 -2.49
N THR A 419 -14.64 -9.65 -1.52
CA THR A 419 -13.37 -8.90 -1.70
C THR A 419 -12.18 -9.84 -1.67
N PHE A 420 -11.29 -9.75 -2.66
CA PHE A 420 -10.22 -10.72 -2.88
C PHE A 420 -8.98 -10.08 -3.50
N ALA A 421 -7.78 -10.45 -3.06
CA ALA A 421 -6.53 -10.07 -3.72
C ALA A 421 -5.77 -11.31 -4.18
N VAL A 422 -5.30 -11.34 -5.43
CA VAL A 422 -4.60 -12.47 -6.06
C VAL A 422 -3.21 -12.03 -6.48
N LYS A 423 -2.17 -12.63 -5.89
CA LYS A 423 -0.80 -12.50 -6.38
C LYS A 423 -0.46 -13.64 -7.33
N ALA A 424 -0.13 -13.31 -8.57
CA ALA A 424 0.31 -14.21 -9.64
C ALA A 424 1.77 -13.93 -10.06
N GLY A 425 2.41 -14.89 -10.73
CA GLY A 425 3.60 -14.61 -11.53
C GLY A 425 3.22 -13.93 -12.84
N LYS A 426 4.07 -13.07 -13.39
CA LYS A 426 3.85 -12.45 -14.70
C LYS A 426 3.90 -13.54 -15.79
N PRO A 427 2.84 -13.71 -16.61
CA PRO A 427 2.92 -14.63 -17.74
C PRO A 427 3.97 -14.13 -18.74
N GLY A 428 4.74 -15.05 -19.33
CA GLY A 428 5.63 -14.73 -20.43
C GLY A 428 4.86 -14.19 -21.65
N PRO A 429 5.56 -13.60 -22.64
CA PRO A 429 4.92 -13.09 -23.86
C PRO A 429 4.05 -14.12 -24.61
N ASP A 430 4.28 -15.41 -24.38
CA ASP A 430 3.55 -16.53 -24.99
C ASP A 430 2.46 -17.14 -24.07
N GLY A 431 2.13 -16.50 -22.95
CA GLY A 431 1.07 -16.95 -22.02
C GLY A 431 1.45 -18.10 -21.08
N GLN A 432 2.71 -18.56 -21.10
CA GLN A 432 3.21 -19.57 -20.16
C GLN A 432 3.76 -18.93 -18.88
N MET A 433 3.45 -19.51 -17.71
CA MET A 433 4.08 -19.12 -16.44
C MET A 433 5.60 -19.38 -16.52
N ARG A 434 6.42 -18.36 -16.26
CA ARG A 434 7.86 -18.56 -16.10
C ARG A 434 8.12 -19.26 -14.77
N ASP A 435 8.86 -20.35 -14.78
CA ASP A 435 9.42 -20.95 -13.57
C ASP A 435 10.27 -19.91 -12.86
N THR A 436 9.75 -19.35 -11.77
CA THR A 436 10.47 -18.37 -10.96
C THR A 436 11.38 -19.12 -10.01
N HIS A 437 12.58 -19.49 -10.49
CA HIS A 437 13.69 -19.69 -9.60
C HIS A 437 14.04 -18.35 -8.95
N VAL A 438 13.51 -18.13 -7.74
CA VAL A 438 13.98 -17.05 -6.87
C VAL A 438 15.40 -17.41 -6.48
N GLN A 439 16.40 -16.91 -7.22
CA GLN A 439 17.74 -16.83 -6.68
C GLN A 439 17.69 -15.81 -5.54
N PRO A 440 18.01 -16.19 -4.30
CA PRO A 440 18.16 -15.21 -3.24
C PRO A 440 19.32 -14.31 -3.62
N ASP A 441 19.04 -13.01 -3.76
CA ASP A 441 20.09 -11.99 -3.74
C ASP A 441 20.72 -12.02 -2.33
N LEU A 442 21.80 -12.78 -2.21
CA LEU A 442 22.56 -12.93 -0.97
C LEU A 442 23.52 -11.76 -0.74
N GLY A 443 23.49 -10.70 -1.56
CA GLY A 443 24.37 -9.54 -1.37
C GLY A 443 25.85 -9.93 -1.31
N THR A 444 26.28 -10.79 -2.23
CA THR A 444 27.70 -11.16 -2.38
C THR A 444 28.38 -10.29 -3.42
N ASP A 445 28.26 -8.97 -3.26
CA ASP A 445 29.19 -8.04 -3.89
C ASP A 445 30.54 -8.18 -3.17
N GLY A 446 31.40 -9.08 -3.67
CA GLY A 446 32.83 -9.14 -3.29
C GLY A 446 33.34 -10.39 -2.58
N ILE A 447 32.92 -11.60 -3.00
CA ILE A 447 33.68 -12.81 -2.65
C ILE A 447 34.26 -13.37 -3.95
N ASP A 448 35.59 -13.26 -4.08
CA ASP A 448 36.36 -13.77 -5.21
C ASP A 448 36.09 -15.27 -5.44
N GLU A 449 36.01 -15.61 -6.72
CA GLU A 449 35.91 -16.95 -7.28
C GLU A 449 37.11 -17.81 -6.84
N ASP A 450 36.85 -18.92 -6.16
CA ASP A 450 37.54 -20.21 -6.33
C ASP A 450 36.99 -21.21 -5.29
N PHE A 451 35.88 -21.87 -5.61
CA PHE A 451 35.46 -23.07 -4.89
C PHE A 451 35.05 -24.16 -5.88
N ASP A 452 35.96 -25.11 -6.09
CA ASP A 452 35.81 -26.26 -6.99
C ASP A 452 34.80 -27.27 -6.39
N TRP A 453 33.72 -27.51 -7.12
CA TRP A 453 32.60 -28.37 -6.70
C TRP A 453 32.80 -29.88 -7.00
N THR A 454 34.02 -30.34 -7.27
CA THR A 454 34.24 -31.72 -7.75
C THR A 454 34.71 -32.76 -6.71
N ALA A 455 34.59 -32.52 -5.40
CA ALA A 455 34.86 -33.55 -4.39
C ALA A 455 33.59 -34.30 -3.97
N THR A 456 33.30 -35.43 -4.62
CA THR A 456 32.27 -36.39 -4.20
C THR A 456 32.78 -37.23 -3.03
N GLU A 457 32.46 -36.85 -1.79
CA GLU A 457 32.65 -37.75 -0.64
C GLU A 457 31.38 -38.53 -0.34
N THR A 458 31.47 -39.84 -0.56
CA THR A 458 30.43 -40.83 -0.31
C THR A 458 30.35 -41.10 1.19
N VAL A 459 29.36 -40.54 1.89
CA VAL A 459 29.08 -40.91 3.28
C VAL A 459 28.25 -42.19 3.29
N LYS A 460 28.89 -43.32 3.62
CA LYS A 460 28.21 -44.57 3.96
C LYS A 460 27.50 -44.43 5.31
N VAL A 461 26.20 -44.67 5.33
CA VAL A 461 25.43 -44.90 6.55
C VAL A 461 25.40 -46.41 6.78
N GLU A 462 26.04 -46.89 7.85
CA GLU A 462 25.79 -48.24 8.38
C GLU A 462 24.59 -48.20 9.33
N LEU A 463 23.77 -49.26 9.22
CA LEU A 463 22.44 -49.45 9.82
C LEU A 463 22.41 -49.47 11.35
#